data_AF-A0A1T5B5L9-F1
#
_entry.id   AF-A0A1T5B5L9-F1
#
_cell.length_a   1.000
_cell.length_b   1.000
_cell.length_c   1.000
_cell.angle_alpha   90.00
_cell.angle_beta   90.00
_cell.angle_gamma   90.00
#
_symmetry.space_group_name_H-M   'P 1'
#
loop_
_entity.id
_entity.type
_entity.pdbx_description
1 polymer ?
#
loop_
_entity_poly.entity_id
_entity_poly.type
_entity_poly.pdbx_seq_one_letter_code
_entity_poly.pdbx_strand_id
1 'polypeptide(L)'
;MDILIENKRVKAVQRYIKFSEERQKDLQEIVMLASVICNTPIALITLMDYDIQLIKAAIGTQQKIMPRSTSFCTHAIEREEVMVVQDASKDERFAHAPVVANDPHIRFYASANLKSHDGYNVGTLCVYDTQPKDLSQQQLDCLAALANQVSHIMELDRSLRQLKKQNNVLREVARIESHELRQPVASIMGLMILLKENSIKEEPEYLELLDKSVNQLDERIRRIVRHVNNYPE
;
A
#
# COMPACT_ATOMS: atom_id res chain seq x y z
N MET A 1 6.04 -10.88 22.55
CA MET A 1 4.67 -10.60 22.07
C MET A 1 3.85 -11.91 21.99
N ASP A 2 2.54 -11.88 22.27
CA ASP A 2 1.61 -13.02 22.05
C ASP A 2 1.59 -13.40 20.54
N ILE A 3 1.65 -14.70 20.23
CA ILE A 3 1.62 -15.23 18.86
C ILE A 3 0.41 -14.69 18.07
N LEU A 4 -0.75 -14.54 18.71
CA LEU A 4 -1.93 -14.00 18.07
C LEU A 4 -1.75 -12.52 17.68
N ILE A 5 -1.09 -11.74 18.53
CA ILE A 5 -0.80 -10.32 18.27
C ILE A 5 0.24 -10.19 17.15
N GLU A 6 1.30 -11.00 17.17
CA GLU A 6 2.32 -10.98 16.11
C GLU A 6 1.72 -11.36 14.75
N ASN A 7 0.85 -12.36 14.70
CA ASN A 7 0.15 -12.73 13.47
C ASN A 7 -0.70 -11.57 12.91
N LYS A 8 -1.35 -10.78 13.76
CA LYS A 8 -2.11 -9.59 13.34
C LYS A 8 -1.17 -8.47 12.86
N ARG A 9 -0.06 -8.24 13.56
CA ARG A 9 0.97 -7.26 13.18
C ARG A 9 1.57 -7.60 11.81
N VAL A 10 1.92 -8.86 11.56
CA VAL A 10 2.44 -9.28 10.25
C VAL A 10 1.37 -9.13 9.16
N LYS A 11 0.11 -9.50 9.42
CA LYS A 11 -0.98 -9.20 8.47
C LYS A 11 -1.09 -7.71 8.17
N ALA A 12 -0.84 -6.84 9.15
CA ALA A 12 -0.78 -5.40 8.93
C ALA A 12 0.38 -5.01 7.99
N VAL A 13 1.58 -5.56 8.22
CA VAL A 13 2.77 -5.34 7.37
C VAL A 13 2.49 -5.65 5.90
N GLN A 14 1.83 -6.79 5.62
CA GLN A 14 1.53 -7.25 4.26
C GLN A 14 0.74 -6.22 3.43
N ARG A 15 -0.03 -5.33 4.09
CA ARG A 15 -0.78 -4.26 3.39
C ARG A 15 0.14 -3.20 2.77
N TYR A 16 1.35 -3.04 3.29
CA TYR A 16 2.29 -1.99 2.87
C TYR A 16 3.52 -2.52 2.12
N ILE A 17 3.69 -3.84 1.97
CA ILE A 17 4.82 -4.43 1.22
C ILE A 17 4.80 -3.95 -0.23
N LYS A 18 3.65 -4.13 -0.89
CA LYS A 18 3.39 -3.51 -2.19
C LYS A 18 3.30 -2.02 -1.95
N PHE A 19 4.17 -1.26 -2.60
CA PHE A 19 4.26 0.20 -2.47
C PHE A 19 4.41 0.75 -3.88
N SER A 20 3.74 1.86 -4.21
CA SER A 20 3.84 2.42 -5.55
C SER A 20 5.24 2.98 -5.81
N GLU A 21 5.71 2.80 -7.05
CA GLU A 21 6.96 3.42 -7.51
C GLU A 21 6.87 4.95 -7.45
N GLU A 22 5.67 5.51 -7.71
CA GLU A 22 5.38 6.95 -7.63
C GLU A 22 5.78 7.57 -6.28
N ARG A 23 5.62 6.83 -5.18
CA ARG A 23 5.91 7.33 -3.82
C ARG A 23 7.28 6.94 -3.29
N GLN A 24 8.06 6.19 -4.07
CA GLN A 24 9.40 5.79 -3.68
C GLN A 24 10.31 7.02 -3.43
N LYS A 25 10.09 8.11 -4.19
CA LYS A 25 10.81 9.38 -4.03
C LYS A 25 10.54 10.02 -2.67
N ASP A 26 9.28 10.05 -2.23
CA ASP A 26 8.89 10.63 -0.94
C ASP A 26 9.61 9.93 0.22
N LEU A 27 9.68 8.59 0.18
CA LEU A 27 10.40 7.81 1.19
C LEU A 27 11.92 8.07 1.13
N GLN A 28 12.47 8.25 -0.06
CA GLN A 28 13.89 8.55 -0.26
C GLN A 28 14.27 9.93 0.32
N GLU A 29 13.41 10.93 0.16
CA GLU A 29 13.60 12.25 0.76
C GLU A 29 13.56 12.19 2.29
N ILE A 30 12.66 11.38 2.86
CA ILE A 30 12.59 11.21 4.32
C ILE A 30 13.85 10.54 4.89
N VAL A 31 14.39 9.47 4.28
CA VAL A 31 15.64 8.87 4.79
C VAL A 31 16.83 9.82 4.66
N MET A 32 16.86 10.65 3.61
CA MET A 32 17.87 11.69 3.47
C MET A 32 17.75 12.73 4.60
N LEU A 33 16.55 13.22 4.89
CA LEU A 33 16.31 14.14 6.00
C LEU A 33 16.68 13.52 7.35
N ALA A 34 16.32 12.25 7.59
CA ALA A 34 16.66 11.56 8.83
C ALA A 34 18.18 11.45 9.04
N SER A 35 18.91 11.09 7.99
CA SER A 35 20.39 11.05 7.99
C SER A 35 20.99 12.41 8.28
N VAL A 36 20.51 13.47 7.61
CA VAL A 36 21.02 14.85 7.81
C VAL A 36 20.72 15.36 9.22
N ILE A 37 19.48 15.25 9.69
CA ILE A 37 19.06 15.76 10.99
C ILE A 37 19.80 15.05 12.13
N CYS A 38 19.96 13.73 12.03
CA CYS A 38 20.66 12.93 13.03
C CYS A 38 22.19 12.92 12.81
N ASN A 39 22.67 13.54 11.74
CA ASN A 39 24.07 13.57 11.29
C ASN A 39 24.68 12.16 11.14
N THR A 40 23.90 11.16 10.73
CA THR A 40 24.35 9.76 10.59
C THR A 40 24.60 9.41 9.12
N PRO A 41 25.57 8.54 8.80
CA PRO A 41 25.84 8.14 7.42
C PRO A 41 24.74 7.24 6.85
N ILE A 42 23.95 6.59 7.71
CA ILE A 42 22.97 5.58 7.30
C ILE A 42 21.61 5.89 7.94
N ALA A 43 20.57 5.79 7.11
CA ALA A 43 19.18 5.90 7.50
C ALA A 43 18.32 4.97 6.63
N LEU A 44 17.39 4.24 7.24
CA LEU A 44 16.57 3.23 6.58
C LEU A 44 15.10 3.37 6.98
N ILE A 45 14.21 3.16 6.02
CA ILE A 45 12.80 2.82 6.26
C ILE A 45 12.67 1.32 6.02
N THR A 46 12.26 0.58 7.04
CA THR A 46 12.12 -0.88 6.97
C THR A 46 10.71 -1.33 7.36
N LEU A 47 10.22 -2.37 6.72
CA LEU A 47 9.03 -3.12 7.13
C LEU A 47 9.43 -4.47 7.69
N MET A 48 8.75 -4.89 8.74
CA MET A 48 9.16 -6.04 9.55
C MET A 48 8.20 -7.21 9.34
N ASP A 49 8.58 -8.13 8.47
CA ASP A 49 7.86 -9.38 8.22
C ASP A 49 8.27 -10.44 9.28
N TYR A 50 7.85 -11.70 9.11
CA TYR A 50 8.19 -12.79 10.05
C TYR A 50 9.69 -12.89 10.31
N ASP A 51 10.48 -13.26 9.30
CA ASP A 51 11.90 -13.58 9.46
C ASP A 51 12.84 -12.53 8.83
N ILE A 52 12.28 -11.57 8.11
CA ILE A 52 13.03 -10.60 7.31
C ILE A 52 12.55 -9.17 7.55
N GLN A 53 13.49 -8.26 7.35
CA GLN A 53 13.24 -6.83 7.23
C GLN A 53 13.31 -6.46 5.75
N LEU A 54 12.27 -5.83 5.24
CA LEU A 54 12.21 -5.31 3.89
C LEU A 54 12.57 -3.83 3.92
N ILE A 55 13.70 -3.48 3.31
CA ILE A 55 14.13 -2.08 3.19
C ILE A 55 13.30 -1.42 2.08
N LYS A 56 12.53 -0.41 2.45
CA LYS A 56 11.68 0.37 1.52
C LYS A 56 12.41 1.57 0.97
N ALA A 57 13.24 2.23 1.75
CA ALA A 57 14.13 3.29 1.32
C ALA A 57 15.38 3.31 2.19
N ALA A 58 16.50 3.74 1.63
CA ALA A 58 17.77 3.73 2.32
C ALA A 58 18.72 4.81 1.81
N ILE A 59 19.63 5.25 2.68
CA ILE A 59 20.86 5.93 2.32
C ILE A 59 22.02 5.22 3.03
N GLY A 60 23.21 5.18 2.41
CA GLY A 60 24.39 4.55 2.98
C GLY A 60 24.43 3.01 2.91
N THR A 61 23.46 2.36 2.26
CA THR A 61 23.48 0.92 1.98
C THR A 61 22.73 0.59 0.69
N GLN A 62 23.09 -0.53 0.05
CA GLN A 62 22.41 -1.09 -1.13
C GLN A 62 21.58 -2.34 -0.79
N GLN A 63 21.54 -2.73 0.48
CA GLN A 63 20.76 -3.88 0.91
C GLN A 63 19.26 -3.61 0.72
N LYS A 64 18.52 -4.64 0.31
CA LYS A 64 17.06 -4.58 0.15
C LYS A 64 16.33 -5.41 1.21
N ILE A 65 16.99 -6.43 1.74
CA ILE A 65 16.44 -7.39 2.69
C ILE A 65 17.50 -7.68 3.73
N MET A 66 17.10 -7.75 5.00
CA MET A 66 17.96 -8.13 6.12
C MET A 66 17.29 -9.21 6.97
N PRO A 67 18.03 -10.11 7.63
CA PRO A 67 17.45 -11.02 8.62
C PRO A 67 16.89 -10.24 9.81
N ARG A 68 15.69 -10.60 10.28
CA ARG A 68 15.10 -10.00 11.48
C ARG A 68 15.87 -10.35 12.75
N SER A 69 16.42 -11.56 12.82
CA SER A 69 17.13 -12.12 13.97
C SER A 69 18.38 -11.32 14.38
N THR A 70 19.00 -10.60 13.44
CA THR A 70 20.22 -9.81 13.68
C THR A 70 19.94 -8.32 13.91
N SER A 71 18.67 -7.93 14.03
CA SER A 71 18.29 -6.52 13.90
C SER A 71 17.93 -5.83 15.22
N PHE A 72 18.43 -4.60 15.35
CA PHE A 72 17.98 -3.66 16.38
C PHE A 72 16.47 -3.39 16.28
N CYS A 73 15.89 -3.39 15.07
CA CYS A 73 14.49 -3.06 14.86
C CYS A 73 13.53 -4.07 15.50
N THR A 74 13.94 -5.33 15.72
CA THR A 74 13.14 -6.32 16.45
C THR A 74 12.81 -5.84 17.87
N HIS A 75 13.79 -5.23 18.54
CA HIS A 75 13.62 -4.68 19.89
C HIS A 75 12.88 -3.33 19.87
N ALA A 76 13.00 -2.56 18.78
CA ALA A 76 12.30 -1.29 18.62
C ALA A 76 10.78 -1.48 18.48
N ILE A 77 10.34 -2.51 17.76
CA ILE A 77 8.92 -2.75 17.48
C ILE A 77 8.09 -3.06 18.74
N GLU A 78 8.72 -3.57 19.80
CA GLU A 78 8.03 -3.84 21.06
C GLU A 78 7.85 -2.59 21.93
N ARG A 79 8.37 -1.43 21.51
CA ARG A 79 8.31 -0.16 22.23
C ARG A 79 7.33 0.79 21.58
N GLU A 80 6.81 1.76 22.33
CA GLU A 80 6.00 2.84 21.76
C GLU A 80 6.84 4.07 21.40
N GLU A 81 7.91 4.30 22.16
CA GLU A 81 8.78 5.46 22.04
C GLU A 81 9.98 5.20 21.12
N VAL A 82 10.69 6.27 20.78
CA VAL A 82 11.95 6.20 20.02
C VAL A 82 12.96 5.38 20.83
N MET A 83 13.52 4.34 20.21
CA MET A 83 14.61 3.58 20.81
C MET A 83 15.94 4.23 20.46
N VAL A 84 16.80 4.45 21.45
CA VAL A 84 18.15 4.97 21.28
C VAL A 84 19.15 4.03 21.92
N VAL A 85 20.24 3.76 21.21
CA VAL A 85 21.42 3.02 21.64
C VAL A 85 22.62 3.89 21.32
N GLN A 86 23.17 4.55 22.34
CA GLN A 86 24.28 5.50 22.18
C GLN A 86 25.57 4.79 21.76
N ASP A 87 25.84 3.63 22.36
CA ASP A 87 26.99 2.76 22.06
C ASP A 87 26.61 1.28 22.25
N ALA A 88 26.32 0.61 21.14
CA ALA A 88 25.90 -0.78 21.07
C ALA A 88 26.96 -1.75 21.59
N SER A 89 28.24 -1.36 21.62
CA SER A 89 29.30 -2.18 22.21
C SER A 89 29.23 -2.25 23.74
N LYS A 90 28.52 -1.29 24.37
CA LYS A 90 28.30 -1.20 25.81
C LYS A 90 26.87 -1.54 26.22
N ASP A 91 25.97 -1.74 25.26
CA ASP A 91 24.58 -2.10 25.51
C ASP A 91 24.47 -3.62 25.64
N GLU A 92 24.07 -4.11 26.83
CA GLU A 92 23.95 -5.55 27.12
C GLU A 92 23.07 -6.31 26.12
N ARG A 93 22.10 -5.63 25.50
CA ARG A 93 21.19 -6.23 24.51
C ARG A 93 21.88 -6.51 23.17
N PHE A 94 22.93 -5.74 22.85
CA PHE A 94 23.50 -5.67 21.50
C PHE A 94 25.01 -5.89 21.43
N ALA A 95 25.73 -5.84 22.55
CA ALA A 95 27.20 -5.94 22.58
C ALA A 95 27.74 -7.21 21.91
N HIS A 96 26.98 -8.30 21.94
CA HIS A 96 27.32 -9.58 21.32
C HIS A 96 26.67 -9.81 19.94
N ALA A 97 25.93 -8.83 19.41
CA ALA A 97 25.29 -8.95 18.11
C ALA A 97 26.36 -8.99 16.98
N PRO A 98 26.22 -9.86 15.97
CA PRO A 98 27.20 -9.97 14.88
C PRO A 98 27.47 -8.65 14.16
N VAL A 99 26.45 -7.79 13.99
CA VAL A 99 26.56 -6.47 13.34
C VAL A 99 27.30 -5.41 14.18
N VAL A 100 27.51 -5.68 15.47
CA VAL A 100 28.31 -4.84 16.38
C VAL A 100 29.75 -5.36 16.45
N ALA A 101 29.92 -6.68 16.55
CA ALA A 101 31.22 -7.33 16.66
C ALA A 101 31.98 -7.38 15.32
N ASN A 102 31.28 -7.59 14.21
CA ASN A 102 31.83 -7.68 12.86
C ASN A 102 31.33 -6.51 12.00
N ASP A 103 31.78 -6.44 10.74
CA ASP A 103 31.28 -5.49 9.75
C ASP A 103 29.73 -5.42 9.77
N PRO A 104 29.13 -4.20 9.85
CA PRO A 104 29.76 -2.89 9.70
C PRO A 104 30.25 -2.25 11.02
N HIS A 105 30.29 -2.98 12.13
CA HIS A 105 30.67 -2.49 13.46
C HIS A 105 29.77 -1.36 13.98
N ILE A 106 28.45 -1.60 13.96
CA ILE A 106 27.46 -0.62 14.45
C ILE A 106 27.79 -0.23 15.91
N ARG A 107 27.77 1.07 16.18
CA ARG A 107 27.94 1.64 17.52
C ARG A 107 26.73 2.46 17.92
N PHE A 108 26.27 3.37 17.08
CA PHE A 108 25.08 4.14 17.37
C PHE A 108 23.88 3.61 16.61
N TYR A 109 22.71 3.59 17.25
CA TYR A 109 21.44 3.28 16.60
C TYR A 109 20.30 4.08 17.23
N ALA A 110 19.43 4.68 16.43
CA ALA A 110 18.16 5.22 16.88
C ALA A 110 17.03 4.88 15.92
N SER A 111 15.82 4.67 16.42
CA SER A 111 14.68 4.31 15.59
C SER A 111 13.35 4.75 16.14
N ALA A 112 12.46 5.17 15.25
CA ALA A 112 11.06 5.45 15.53
C ALA A 112 10.16 4.48 14.74
N ASN A 113 9.06 4.04 15.38
CA ASN A 113 8.16 3.05 14.81
C ASN A 113 7.23 3.64 13.75
N LEU A 114 6.95 2.83 12.73
CA LEU A 114 5.93 3.09 11.71
C LEU A 114 4.65 2.40 12.16
N LYS A 115 3.62 3.18 12.50
CA LYS A 115 2.34 2.65 13.00
C LYS A 115 1.31 2.58 11.87
N SER A 116 0.66 1.43 11.73
CA SER A 116 -0.50 1.30 10.86
C SER A 116 -1.73 1.95 11.48
N HIS A 117 -2.75 2.23 10.67
CA HIS A 117 -4.02 2.81 11.11
C HIS A 117 -4.74 2.02 12.22
N ASP A 118 -4.48 0.71 12.32
CA ASP A 118 -5.03 -0.20 13.34
C ASP A 118 -4.08 -0.41 14.53
N GLY A 119 -3.05 0.43 14.67
CA GLY A 119 -2.21 0.53 15.86
C GLY A 119 -1.01 -0.42 15.92
N TYR A 120 -0.73 -1.18 14.85
CA TYR A 120 0.40 -2.11 14.83
C TYR A 120 1.69 -1.41 14.39
N ASN A 121 2.80 -1.70 15.07
CA ASN A 121 4.14 -1.32 14.61
C ASN A 121 4.55 -2.22 13.43
N VAL A 122 4.44 -1.70 12.21
CA VAL A 122 4.70 -2.45 10.97
C VAL A 122 6.15 -2.36 10.49
N GLY A 123 6.94 -1.46 11.08
CA GLY A 123 8.30 -1.19 10.65
C GLY A 123 8.94 -0.06 11.44
N THR A 124 10.10 0.42 10.97
CA THR A 124 10.83 1.52 11.60
C THR A 124 11.43 2.47 10.57
N LEU A 125 11.51 3.76 10.92
CA LEU A 125 12.53 4.67 10.41
C LEU A 125 13.70 4.64 11.39
N CYS A 126 14.86 4.17 10.96
CA CYS A 126 16.04 4.09 11.81
C CYS A 126 17.27 4.76 11.19
N VAL A 127 18.15 5.22 12.05
CA VAL A 127 19.45 5.81 11.74
C VAL A 127 20.53 5.06 12.52
N TYR A 128 21.70 4.87 11.92
CA TYR A 128 22.82 4.24 12.64
C TYR A 128 24.18 4.71 12.12
N ASP A 129 25.19 4.49 12.96
CA ASP A 129 26.57 4.92 12.73
C ASP A 129 27.55 3.88 13.31
N THR A 130 28.78 3.87 12.80
CA THR A 130 29.89 3.06 13.33
C THR A 130 30.63 3.78 14.44
N GLN A 131 30.26 5.02 14.76
CA GLN A 131 30.74 5.77 15.91
C GLN A 131 29.63 5.96 16.96
N PRO A 132 29.94 5.92 18.27
CA PRO A 132 28.99 6.29 19.30
C PRO A 132 28.47 7.71 19.11
N LYS A 133 27.22 7.95 19.47
CA LYS A 133 26.60 9.26 19.34
C LYS A 133 25.50 9.45 20.37
N ASP A 134 25.26 10.70 20.71
CA ASP A 134 24.08 11.13 21.46
C ASP A 134 23.24 12.05 20.57
N LEU A 135 21.92 11.85 20.59
CA LEU A 135 20.98 12.72 19.87
C LEU A 135 20.31 13.65 20.87
N SER A 136 20.17 14.92 20.50
CA SER A 136 19.38 15.86 21.29
C SER A 136 17.90 15.47 21.27
N GLN A 137 17.14 15.91 22.27
CA GLN A 137 15.69 15.69 22.30
C GLN A 137 15.01 16.18 21.01
N GLN A 138 15.45 17.34 20.49
CA GLN A 138 14.93 17.89 19.24
C GLN A 138 15.18 16.96 18.04
N GLN A 139 16.34 16.30 17.96
CA GLN A 139 16.62 15.33 16.90
C GLN A 139 15.74 14.08 17.04
N LEU A 140 15.49 13.61 18.26
CA LEU A 140 14.59 12.48 18.53
C LEU A 140 13.14 12.82 18.17
N ASP A 141 12.67 14.01 18.52
CA ASP A 141 11.34 14.50 18.18
C ASP A 141 11.18 14.61 16.65
N CYS A 142 12.21 15.11 15.95
CA CYS A 142 12.24 15.13 14.49
C CYS A 142 12.22 13.71 13.89
N LEU A 143 12.98 12.77 14.44
CA LEU A 143 12.99 11.38 13.96
C LEU A 143 11.61 10.73 14.11
N ALA A 144 10.94 10.96 15.24
CA ALA A 144 9.56 10.51 15.48
C ALA A 144 8.57 11.15 14.51
N ALA A 145 8.68 12.46 14.28
CA ALA A 145 7.83 13.18 13.33
C ALA A 145 8.00 12.66 11.89
N LEU A 146 9.23 12.38 11.47
CA LEU A 146 9.51 11.78 10.16
C LEU A 146 8.92 10.37 10.04
N ALA A 147 9.01 9.55 11.10
CA ALA A 147 8.39 8.22 11.10
C ALA A 147 6.85 8.27 10.98
N ASN A 148 6.22 9.26 11.63
CA ASN A 148 4.79 9.51 11.45
C ASN A 148 4.46 9.92 10.01
N GLN A 149 5.30 10.74 9.38
CA GLN A 149 5.13 11.13 7.98
C GLN A 149 5.23 9.94 7.03
N VAL A 150 6.18 9.03 7.26
CA VAL A 150 6.27 7.76 6.52
C VAL A 150 4.99 6.95 6.66
N SER A 151 4.46 6.86 7.88
CA SER A 151 3.20 6.14 8.15
C SER A 151 2.03 6.74 7.38
N HIS A 152 1.91 8.07 7.32
CA HIS A 152 0.90 8.76 6.52
C HIS A 152 1.03 8.48 5.02
N ILE A 153 2.25 8.51 4.47
CA ILE A 153 2.50 8.22 3.06
C ILE A 153 2.10 6.77 2.74
N MET A 154 2.43 5.83 3.62
CA MET A 154 2.06 4.42 3.49
C MET A 154 0.54 4.20 3.49
N GLU A 155 -0.19 4.87 4.38
CA GLU A 155 -1.66 4.79 4.40
C GLU A 155 -2.30 5.44 3.17
N LEU A 156 -1.76 6.57 2.72
CA LEU A 156 -2.25 7.24 1.52
C LEU A 156 -2.06 6.35 0.28
N ASP A 157 -0.88 5.74 0.12
CA ASP A 157 -0.59 4.79 -0.95
C ASP A 157 -1.57 3.60 -0.95
N ARG A 158 -1.77 3.00 0.22
CA ARG A 158 -2.71 1.88 0.40
C ARG A 158 -4.13 2.28 0.01
N SER A 159 -4.59 3.44 0.50
CA SER A 159 -5.95 3.94 0.25
C SER A 159 -6.18 4.24 -1.23
N LEU A 160 -5.21 4.85 -1.90
CA LEU A 160 -5.27 5.09 -3.35
C LEU A 160 -5.28 3.80 -4.16
N ARG A 161 -4.50 2.78 -3.77
CA ARG A 161 -4.55 1.48 -4.43
C ARG A 161 -5.89 0.80 -4.26
N GLN A 162 -6.50 0.89 -3.07
CA GLN A 162 -7.83 0.36 -2.83
C GLN A 162 -8.89 1.08 -3.67
N LEU A 163 -8.82 2.41 -3.74
CA LEU A 163 -9.72 3.23 -4.55
C LEU A 163 -9.59 2.91 -6.05
N LYS A 164 -8.35 2.79 -6.57
CA LYS A 164 -8.07 2.38 -7.95
C LYS A 164 -8.67 1.00 -8.25
N LYS A 165 -8.54 0.04 -7.32
CA LYS A 165 -9.11 -1.30 -7.46
C LYS A 165 -10.65 -1.26 -7.52
N GLN A 166 -11.30 -0.51 -6.63
CA GLN A 166 -12.75 -0.33 -6.64
C GLN A 166 -13.23 0.34 -7.93
N ASN A 167 -12.54 1.38 -8.40
CA ASN A 167 -12.87 2.07 -9.64
C ASN A 167 -12.76 1.15 -10.87
N ASN A 168 -11.74 0.27 -10.91
CA ASN A 168 -11.61 -0.71 -11.99
C ASN A 168 -12.74 -1.74 -11.99
N VAL A 169 -13.18 -2.21 -10.81
CA VAL A 169 -14.34 -3.11 -10.70
C VAL A 169 -15.61 -2.41 -11.22
N LEU A 170 -15.85 -1.17 -10.81
CA LEU A 170 -16.99 -0.38 -11.29
C LEU A 170 -16.96 -0.19 -12.81
N ARG A 171 -15.79 0.07 -13.39
CA ARG A 171 -15.61 0.19 -14.84
C ARG A 171 -15.89 -1.11 -15.58
N GLU A 172 -15.49 -2.24 -15.03
CA GLU A 172 -15.75 -3.54 -15.66
C GLU A 172 -17.23 -3.90 -15.64
N VAL A 173 -17.92 -3.63 -14.52
CA VAL A 173 -19.38 -3.76 -14.44
C VAL A 173 -20.04 -2.88 -15.50
N ALA A 174 -19.69 -1.58 -15.57
CA ALA A 174 -20.25 -0.67 -16.57
C ALA A 174 -19.98 -1.13 -18.02
N ARG A 175 -18.84 -1.78 -18.28
CA ARG A 175 -18.47 -2.34 -19.59
C ARG A 175 -19.35 -3.54 -19.98
N ILE A 176 -19.60 -4.45 -19.04
CA ILE A 176 -20.49 -5.61 -19.24
C ILE A 176 -21.90 -5.11 -19.54
N GLU A 177 -22.42 -4.18 -18.73
CA GLU A 177 -23.75 -3.60 -18.92
C GLU A 177 -23.88 -2.92 -20.30
N SER A 178 -22.87 -2.16 -20.71
CA SER A 178 -22.84 -1.52 -22.04
C SER A 178 -22.87 -2.54 -23.18
N HIS A 179 -22.22 -3.70 -23.02
CA HIS A 179 -22.26 -4.77 -24.02
C HIS A 179 -23.66 -5.40 -24.11
N GLU A 180 -24.31 -5.61 -22.98
CA GLU A 180 -25.68 -6.11 -22.95
C GLU A 180 -26.68 -5.15 -23.61
N LEU A 181 -26.51 -3.85 -23.46
CA LEU A 181 -27.39 -2.87 -24.13
C LEU A 181 -27.13 -2.81 -25.65
N ARG A 182 -25.89 -3.05 -26.09
CA ARG A 182 -25.50 -2.91 -27.51
C ARG A 182 -26.17 -3.95 -28.43
N GLN A 183 -26.37 -5.18 -27.94
CA GLN A 183 -26.94 -6.28 -28.73
C GLN A 183 -28.37 -6.01 -29.23
N PRO A 184 -29.36 -5.66 -28.38
CA PRO A 184 -30.71 -5.34 -28.85
C PRO A 184 -30.73 -4.05 -29.68
N VAL A 185 -29.92 -3.04 -29.37
CA VAL A 185 -29.81 -1.80 -30.17
C VAL A 185 -29.32 -2.09 -31.59
N ALA A 186 -28.27 -2.90 -31.74
CA ALA A 186 -27.77 -3.31 -33.05
C ALA A 186 -28.84 -4.08 -33.86
N SER A 187 -29.63 -4.91 -33.19
CA SER A 187 -30.74 -5.66 -33.81
C SER A 187 -31.85 -4.72 -34.30
N ILE A 188 -32.27 -3.77 -33.46
CA ILE A 188 -33.25 -2.73 -33.83
C ILE A 188 -32.74 -1.92 -35.02
N MET A 189 -31.49 -1.45 -34.97
CA MET A 189 -30.90 -0.66 -36.06
C MET A 189 -30.85 -1.44 -37.38
N GLY A 190 -30.46 -2.72 -37.35
CA GLY A 190 -30.43 -3.57 -38.56
C GLY A 190 -31.82 -3.73 -39.17
N LEU A 191 -32.83 -4.04 -38.36
CA LEU A 191 -34.22 -4.18 -38.82
C LEU A 191 -34.79 -2.86 -39.35
N MET A 192 -34.48 -1.74 -38.70
CA MET A 192 -34.90 -0.42 -39.17
C MET A 192 -34.28 -0.05 -40.52
N ILE A 193 -33.03 -0.44 -40.80
CA ILE A 193 -32.38 -0.22 -42.10
C ILE A 193 -33.10 -1.03 -43.18
N LEU A 194 -33.36 -2.31 -42.92
CA LEU A 194 -34.06 -3.21 -43.86
C LEU A 194 -35.47 -2.71 -44.23
N LEU A 195 -36.21 -2.18 -43.25
CA LEU A 195 -37.52 -1.58 -43.47
C LEU A 195 -37.44 -0.26 -44.27
N LYS A 196 -36.43 0.58 -44.03
CA LYS A 196 -36.25 1.86 -44.73
C LYS A 196 -35.81 1.70 -46.18
N GLU A 197 -35.04 0.67 -46.51
CA GLU A 197 -34.50 0.46 -47.86
C GLU A 197 -35.52 -0.17 -48.83
N ASN A 198 -36.81 -0.27 -48.46
CA ASN A 198 -37.89 -0.89 -49.25
C ASN A 198 -37.57 -2.30 -49.77
N SER A 199 -36.56 -2.95 -49.19
CA SER A 199 -36.06 -4.26 -49.64
C SER A 199 -36.90 -5.41 -49.10
N ILE A 200 -37.81 -5.12 -48.17
CA ILE A 200 -38.74 -6.05 -47.54
C ILE A 200 -40.08 -5.32 -47.41
N LYS A 201 -41.19 -5.95 -47.83
CA LYS A 201 -42.53 -5.44 -47.50
C LYS A 201 -42.67 -5.40 -45.97
N GLU A 202 -43.55 -4.56 -45.42
CA GLU A 202 -43.86 -4.50 -43.99
C GLU A 202 -44.46 -5.84 -43.51
N GLU A 203 -43.63 -6.88 -43.45
CA GLU A 203 -44.00 -8.22 -43.06
C GLU A 203 -44.12 -8.25 -41.54
N PRO A 204 -45.23 -8.78 -41.00
CA PRO A 204 -45.50 -8.82 -39.56
C PRO A 204 -44.34 -9.39 -38.73
N GLU A 205 -43.56 -10.30 -39.31
CA GLU A 205 -42.41 -10.96 -38.68
C GLU A 205 -41.29 -9.98 -38.27
N TYR A 206 -41.00 -8.95 -39.08
CA TYR A 206 -39.96 -7.96 -38.76
C TYR A 206 -40.43 -6.99 -37.67
N LEU A 207 -41.72 -6.66 -37.66
CA LEU A 207 -42.35 -5.85 -36.60
C LEU A 207 -42.34 -6.60 -35.26
N GLU A 208 -42.63 -7.91 -35.28
CA GLU A 208 -42.55 -8.76 -34.10
C GLU A 208 -41.11 -8.88 -33.56
N LEU A 209 -40.12 -9.01 -34.45
CA LEU A 209 -38.70 -9.07 -34.05
C LEU A 209 -38.17 -7.74 -33.51
N LEU A 210 -38.66 -6.61 -34.04
CA LEU A 210 -38.41 -5.28 -33.50
C LEU A 210 -39.00 -5.13 -32.10
N ASP A 211 -40.28 -5.47 -31.93
CA ASP A 211 -40.97 -5.40 -30.63
C ASP A 211 -40.24 -6.26 -29.58
N LYS A 212 -39.86 -7.48 -29.95
CA LYS A 212 -39.05 -8.37 -29.09
C LYS A 212 -37.71 -7.74 -28.70
N SER A 213 -37.02 -7.10 -29.64
CA SER A 213 -35.72 -6.46 -29.38
C SER A 213 -35.87 -5.21 -28.48
N VAL A 214 -36.95 -4.45 -28.65
CA VAL A 214 -37.30 -3.30 -27.78
C VAL A 214 -37.64 -3.76 -26.37
N ASN A 215 -38.45 -4.81 -26.23
CA ASN A 215 -38.80 -5.38 -24.92
C ASN A 215 -37.57 -5.93 -24.19
N GLN A 216 -36.67 -6.61 -24.91
CA GLN A 216 -35.39 -7.06 -24.35
C GLN A 216 -34.51 -5.91 -23.86
N LEU A 217 -34.48 -4.78 -24.58
CA LEU A 217 -33.76 -3.59 -24.16
C LEU A 217 -34.39 -2.96 -22.90
N ASP A 218 -35.72 -2.81 -22.87
CA ASP A 218 -36.44 -2.25 -21.71
C ASP A 218 -36.24 -3.12 -20.45
N GLU A 219 -36.32 -4.45 -20.57
CA GLU A 219 -36.06 -5.37 -19.46
C GLU A 219 -34.64 -5.23 -18.91
N ARG A 220 -33.64 -5.11 -19.80
CA ARG A 220 -32.23 -4.91 -19.42
C ARG A 220 -32.06 -3.57 -18.69
N ILE A 221 -32.62 -2.48 -19.21
CA ILE A 221 -32.59 -1.16 -18.56
C ILE A 221 -33.25 -1.21 -17.17
N ARG A 222 -34.44 -1.81 -17.05
CA ARG A 222 -35.13 -1.97 -15.75
C ARG A 222 -34.35 -2.82 -14.76
N ARG A 223 -33.58 -3.80 -15.23
CA ARG A 223 -32.72 -4.61 -14.37
C ARG A 223 -31.56 -3.77 -13.81
N ILE A 224 -30.90 -2.97 -14.65
CA ILE A 224 -29.81 -2.07 -14.25
C ILE A 224 -30.31 -1.05 -13.21
N VAL A 225 -31.41 -0.35 -13.49
CA VAL A 225 -31.98 0.68 -12.61
C VAL A 225 -32.36 0.10 -11.24
N ARG A 226 -32.94 -1.11 -11.19
CA ARG A 226 -33.23 -1.80 -9.93
C ARG A 226 -31.98 -2.18 -9.15
N HIS A 227 -30.91 -2.55 -9.86
CA HIS A 227 -29.65 -2.91 -9.22
C HIS A 227 -28.97 -1.69 -8.58
N VAL A 228 -29.01 -0.53 -9.24
CA VAL A 228 -28.48 0.74 -8.71
C VAL A 228 -29.25 1.22 -7.48
N ASN A 229 -30.58 1.12 -7.48
CA ASN A 229 -31.42 1.62 -6.39
C ASN A 229 -31.47 0.71 -5.14
N ASN A 230 -30.93 -0.51 -5.21
CA ASN A 230 -30.92 -1.47 -4.09
C ASN A 230 -29.59 -1.48 -3.30
N TYR A 231 -28.65 -0.57 -3.60
CA TYR A 231 -27.49 -0.37 -2.74
C TYR A 231 -27.89 0.46 -1.51
N PRO A 232 -27.75 -0.06 -0.27
CA PRO A 232 -27.92 0.78 0.91
C PRO A 232 -26.80 1.85 0.94
N GLU A 233 -27.19 3.08 1.28
CA GLU A 233 -26.26 4.22 1.50
C GLU A 233 -25.15 3.90 2.51
#